data_AF-A0A212LM17-F1
#
_entry.id   AF-A0A212LM17-F1
#
_cell.length_a   1.000
_cell.length_b   1.000
_cell.length_c   1.000
_cell.angle_alpha   90.00
_cell.angle_beta   90.00
_cell.angle_gamma   90.00
#
_symmetry.space_group_name_H-M   'P 1'
#
loop_
_entity.id
_entity.type
_entity.pdbx_description
1 polymer ?
#
loop_
_entity_poly.entity_id
_entity_poly.type
_entity_poly.pdbx_seq_one_letter_code
_entity_poly.pdbx_strand_id
1 'polypeptide(L)' 'MIAEGVETTAQRDMLRHFGVDFGQGYLFSRAMLPAQIESSGLVNMLPAQARA' A
#
# COMPACT_ATOMS: atom_id res chain seq x y z
N MET A 1 10.49 8.38 -4.00
CA MET A 1 10.65 8.39 -2.51
C MET A 1 9.59 7.49 -1.89
N ILE A 2 9.85 6.87 -0.72
CA ILE A 2 8.83 6.11 0.03
C ILE A 2 8.52 6.81 1.37
N ALA A 3 7.23 6.94 1.69
CA ALA A 3 6.76 7.36 3.00
C ALA A 3 6.27 6.14 3.80
N GLU A 4 6.78 5.97 5.01
CA GLU A 4 6.39 4.91 5.93
C GLU A 4 5.47 5.43 7.03
N GLY A 5 4.61 4.57 7.58
CA GLY A 5 3.68 4.94 8.66
C GLY A 5 2.45 5.71 8.20
N VAL A 6 1.99 5.52 6.96
CA VAL A 6 0.76 6.17 6.46
C VAL A 6 -0.47 5.45 7.00
N GLU A 7 -1.27 6.14 7.82
CA GLU A 7 -2.42 5.57 8.52
C GLU A 7 -3.75 6.15 8.05
N THR A 8 -3.75 7.37 7.51
CA THR A 8 -4.97 8.10 7.12
C THR A 8 -4.93 8.60 5.68
N THR A 9 -6.10 8.73 5.05
CA THR A 9 -6.23 9.29 3.70
C THR A 9 -5.68 10.72 3.62
N ALA A 10 -5.87 11.53 4.67
CA ALA A 10 -5.32 12.89 4.74
C ALA A 10 -3.78 12.92 4.66
N GLN A 11 -3.09 12.01 5.37
CA GLN A 11 -1.63 11.88 5.28
C GLN A 11 -1.19 11.48 3.86
N ARG A 12 -1.83 10.47 3.26
CA ARG A 12 -1.56 10.05 1.88
C ARG A 12 -1.71 11.20 0.89
N ASP A 13 -2.79 11.97 1.02
CA ASP A 13 -3.10 13.05 0.08
C ASP A 13 -2.10 14.21 0.21
N MET A 14 -1.67 14.53 1.44
CA MET A 14 -0.58 15.47 1.70
C MET A 14 0.76 14.99 1.10
N LEU A 15 1.13 13.72 1.31
CA LEU A 15 2.37 13.15 0.77
C LEU A 15 2.39 13.16 -0.76
N ARG A 16 1.26 12.87 -1.40
CA ARG A 16 1.12 12.97 -2.86
C ARG A 16 1.31 14.40 -3.35
N HIS A 17 0.79 15.40 -2.65
CA HIS A 17 0.99 16.81 -2.99
C HIS A 17 2.47 17.22 -2.95
N PHE A 18 3.26 16.62 -2.04
CA PHE A 18 4.70 16.82 -1.96
C PHE A 18 5.52 15.96 -2.94
N GLY A 19 4.88 15.20 -3.83
CA GLY A 19 5.56 14.39 -4.85
C GLY A 19 6.14 13.08 -4.32
N VAL A 20 5.60 12.52 -3.24
CA VAL A 20 5.99 11.19 -2.76
C VAL A 20 5.28 10.10 -3.57
N ASP A 21 6.07 9.24 -4.22
CA ASP A 21 5.58 8.22 -5.15
C ASP A 21 4.99 6.98 -4.46
N PHE A 22 5.60 6.55 -3.36
CA PHE A 22 5.27 5.30 -2.68
C PHE A 22 4.89 5.52 -1.21
N GLY A 23 3.93 4.73 -0.74
CA GLY A 23 3.48 4.76 0.66
C GLY A 23 3.36 3.36 1.25
N GLN A 24 3.79 3.21 2.50
CA GLN A 24 3.60 2.02 3.32
C GLN A 24 2.94 2.41 4.64
N GLY A 25 1.96 1.62 5.08
CA GLY A 25 1.32 1.81 6.39
C GLY A 25 -0.05 1.18 6.47
N TYR A 26 -0.67 1.32 7.65
CA TYR A 26 -1.95 0.70 8.00
C TYR A 26 -3.10 1.11 7.06
N LEU A 27 -3.00 2.30 6.43
CA LEU A 27 -3.94 2.75 5.42
C LEU A 27 -4.05 1.78 4.22
N PHE A 28 -2.93 1.15 3.85
CA PHE A 28 -2.85 0.27 2.68
C PHE A 28 -3.06 -1.18 3.07
N SER A 29 -2.32 -1.65 4.08
CA SER A 29 -2.47 -2.99 4.63
C SER A 29 -1.80 -3.08 6.00
N ARG A 30 -2.31 -4.01 6.83
CA ARG A 30 -1.56 -4.51 7.98
C ARG A 30 -0.35 -5.33 7.52
N ALA A 31 0.68 -5.36 8.37
CA ALA A 31 1.75 -6.35 8.25
C ALA A 31 1.15 -7.76 8.38
N MET A 32 1.65 -8.68 7.58
CA MET A 32 1.15 -10.05 7.51
C MET A 32 2.28 -11.03 7.20
N LEU A 33 2.06 -12.29 7.50
CA LEU A 33 2.95 -13.38 7.10
C LEU A 33 2.85 -13.61 5.59
N PRO A 34 3.90 -14.16 4.94
CA PRO A 34 3.86 -14.48 3.52
C PRO A 34 2.68 -15.37 3.12
N ALA A 35 2.34 -16.36 3.96
CA ALA A 35 1.21 -17.28 3.73
C ALA A 35 -0.17 -16.57 3.70
N GLN A 36 -0.26 -15.31 4.11
CA GLN A 36 -1.51 -14.54 4.14
C GLN A 36 -1.67 -13.65 2.89
N ILE A 37 -0.66 -13.54 2.02
CA ILE A 37 -0.68 -12.63 0.87
C ILE A 37 -1.83 -12.98 -0.08
N GLU A 38 -1.98 -14.26 -0.45
CA GLU A 38 -3.03 -14.69 -1.38
C GLU A 38 -4.45 -14.46 -0.81
N SER A 39 -4.65 -14.73 0.48
CA SER A 39 -5.94 -14.59 1.15
C SER A 39 -6.28 -13.16 1.55
N SER A 40 -5.31 -12.24 1.55
CA SER A 40 -5.51 -10.83 1.90
C SER A 40 -6.34 -10.04 0.89
N GLY A 41 -6.54 -10.57 -0.32
CA GLY A 41 -7.17 -9.86 -1.43
C GLY A 41 -6.28 -8.82 -2.12
N LEU A 42 -5.09 -8.51 -1.59
CA LEU A 42 -4.14 -7.57 -2.19
C LEU A 42 -3.71 -8.00 -3.59
N VAL A 43 -3.54 -9.31 -3.82
CA VAL A 43 -3.16 -9.87 -5.12
C VAL A 43 -4.22 -9.62 -6.20
N ASN A 44 -5.49 -9.47 -5.80
CA ASN A 44 -6.60 -9.20 -6.71
C ASN A 44 -6.79 -7.71 -6.99
N MET A 45 -6.24 -6.82 -6.14
CA MET A 45 -6.25 -5.37 -6.34
C MET A 45 -5.18 -4.88 -7.31
N LEU A 46 -4.17 -5.71 -7.59
CA LEU A 46 -3.13 -5.39 -8.56
C LEU A 46 -3.65 -5.53 -9.99
N PRO A 47 -3.26 -4.63 -10.91
CA PRO A 47 -3.60 -4.76 -12.32
C PRO A 47 -3.08 -6.11 -12.86
N ALA A 48 -3.83 -6.73 -13.78
CA ALA A 48 -3.56 -8.10 -14.26
C ALA A 48 -2.11 -8.34 -14.71
N GLN A 49 -1.47 -7.30 -15.24
CA GLN A 49 -0.07 -7.26 -15.69
C GLN A 49 0.98 -7.34 -14.55
N ALA A 50 0.58 -7.24 -13.29
CA ALA A 50 1.44 -7.36 -12.11
C ALA A 50 1.27 -8.70 -11.35
N ARG A 51 0.47 -9.63 -11.90
CA ARG A 51 0.25 -10.97 -11.34
C ARG A 51 1.20 -11.93 -12.06
N ALA A 52 2.32 -12.29 -11.43
CA ALA A 52 3.29 -13.27 -11.93
C ALA A 52 2.95 -14.69 -11.46
#